data_AF-A0A935KTZ5-F1
#
_entry.id   AF-A0A935KTZ5-F1
#
_cell.length_a   1.000
_cell.length_b   1.000
_cell.length_c   1.000
_cell.angle_alpha   90.00
_cell.angle_beta   90.00
_cell.angle_gamma   90.00
#
_symmetry.space_group_name_H-M   'P 1'
#
loop_
_entity.id
_entity.type
_entity.pdbx_description
1 polymer ?
#
loop_
_entity_poly.entity_id
_entity_poly.type
_entity_poly.pdbx_seq_one_letter_code
_entity_poly.pdbx_strand_id
1 'polypeptide(L)'
;MNIPFNQLPGYNELFLDYISDFNSVKRFFEYDFKSHEDFLKCIELTSESYRNGRKFLRKDLTSILSLQNQSFGSGQKAIDNIAALNDSSTFAVVTGQQLGILSGPLYTVIKALNTIQLSEKLKSQFPDNNFVPVFWMEADDHDFLEINNISVVTKENELKKLTYFERGIEEEKYLKPAGTLQFDGEIDKLVNELSECLGKTDFSAALFEAIAESYKSGNTMKKSFGQFLNFILGDKGIVLVDPSDPALKNLIKPVFKKALESSASLAEKVISTTVDLESSHIAQVKPKPINLFIYMKGTDI
;
A
#
# COMPACT_ATOMS: atom_id res chain seq x y z
N MET A 1 -23.56 -11.64 13.68
CA MET A 1 -23.33 -11.10 15.03
C MET A 1 -22.32 -9.98 14.88
N ASN A 2 -22.69 -8.72 15.18
CA ASN A 2 -21.74 -7.60 15.13
C ASN A 2 -21.15 -7.42 16.54
N ILE A 3 -19.87 -7.72 16.70
CA ILE A 3 -19.14 -7.43 17.94
C ILE A 3 -18.59 -5.99 17.81
N PRO A 4 -18.96 -5.06 18.70
CA PRO A 4 -18.39 -3.72 18.70
C PRO A 4 -16.86 -3.76 18.89
N PHE A 5 -16.13 -2.88 18.19
CA PHE A 5 -14.67 -2.84 18.27
C PHE A 5 -14.13 -2.55 19.68
N ASN A 6 -14.86 -1.78 20.50
CA ASN A 6 -14.47 -1.51 21.89
C ASN A 6 -14.61 -2.73 22.83
N GLN A 7 -15.19 -3.84 22.36
CA GLN A 7 -15.25 -5.11 23.08
C GLN A 7 -14.13 -6.07 22.66
N LEU A 8 -13.39 -5.74 21.60
CA LEU A 8 -12.27 -6.55 21.12
C LEU A 8 -10.96 -6.05 21.75
N PRO A 9 -10.07 -6.96 22.19
CA PRO A 9 -8.78 -6.57 22.76
C PRO A 9 -7.84 -6.03 21.67
N GLY A 10 -6.85 -5.22 22.08
CA GLY A 10 -5.73 -4.79 21.23
C GLY A 10 -5.97 -3.53 20.39
N TYR A 11 -7.16 -2.92 20.47
CA TYR A 11 -7.40 -1.60 19.87
C TYR A 11 -6.96 -0.48 20.81
N ASN A 12 -6.31 0.55 20.25
CA ASN A 12 -5.96 1.74 21.00
C ASN A 12 -7.13 2.74 21.04
N GLU A 13 -7.17 3.57 22.09
CA GLU A 13 -8.24 4.56 22.29
C GLU A 13 -8.38 5.54 21.11
N LEU A 14 -7.28 5.95 20.47
CA LEU A 14 -7.33 6.88 19.34
C LEU A 14 -8.15 6.31 18.17
N PHE A 15 -7.98 5.01 17.89
CA PHE A 15 -8.78 4.32 16.90
C PHE A 15 -10.24 4.21 17.34
N LEU A 16 -10.50 3.84 18.60
CA LEU A 16 -11.86 3.70 19.12
C LEU A 16 -12.63 5.03 19.07
N ASP A 17 -11.98 6.12 19.46
CA ASP A 17 -12.51 7.48 19.36
C ASP A 17 -12.76 7.86 17.90
N TYR A 18 -11.79 7.63 17.00
CA TYR A 18 -11.96 7.91 15.58
C TYR A 18 -13.20 7.24 14.97
N ILE A 19 -13.48 5.98 15.34
CA ILE A 19 -14.64 5.26 14.81
C ILE A 19 -15.94 5.50 15.56
N SER A 20 -15.93 6.09 16.76
CA SER A 20 -17.13 6.20 17.63
C SER A 20 -17.48 7.62 18.06
N ASP A 21 -16.50 8.46 18.37
CA ASP A 21 -16.63 9.87 18.74
C ASP A 21 -15.63 10.74 17.98
N PHE A 22 -15.92 11.04 16.71
CA PHE A 22 -15.03 11.87 15.88
C PHE A 22 -14.77 13.27 16.47
N ASN A 23 -15.67 13.79 17.31
CA ASN A 23 -15.48 15.12 17.91
C ASN A 23 -14.28 15.19 18.86
N SER A 24 -13.92 14.08 19.51
CA SER A 24 -12.74 14.04 20.39
C SER A 24 -11.43 14.13 19.58
N VAL A 25 -11.44 13.65 18.33
CA VAL A 25 -10.25 13.56 17.47
C VAL A 25 -10.23 14.51 16.27
N LYS A 26 -11.29 15.30 16.04
CA LYS A 26 -11.41 16.22 14.87
C LYS A 26 -10.28 17.24 14.72
N ARG A 27 -9.49 17.47 15.78
CA ARG A 27 -8.30 18.33 15.71
C ARG A 27 -7.12 17.66 14.98
N PHE A 28 -7.12 16.33 14.92
CA PHE A 28 -6.08 15.50 14.31
C PHE A 28 -6.48 14.97 12.93
N PHE A 29 -7.78 14.95 12.62
CA PHE A 29 -8.33 14.47 11.35
C PHE A 29 -9.24 15.52 10.73
N GLU A 30 -8.96 15.89 9.49
CA GLU A 30 -9.66 17.00 8.82
C GLU A 30 -11.11 16.68 8.45
N TYR A 31 -11.43 15.40 8.18
CA TYR A 31 -12.73 14.96 7.66
C TYR A 31 -13.27 13.75 8.44
N ASP A 32 -14.56 13.76 8.79
CA ASP A 32 -15.25 12.60 9.33
C ASP A 32 -15.65 11.63 8.21
N PHE A 33 -15.16 10.39 8.27
CA PHE A 33 -15.46 9.35 7.26
C PHE A 33 -16.94 8.93 7.22
N LYS A 34 -17.75 9.34 8.20
CA LYS A 34 -19.20 9.12 8.23
C LYS A 34 -19.98 10.27 7.63
N SER A 35 -19.37 11.46 7.49
CA SER A 35 -20.04 12.69 7.08
C SER A 35 -20.05 12.83 5.55
N HIS A 36 -21.24 12.86 4.96
CA HIS A 36 -21.40 13.15 3.54
C HIS A 36 -20.91 14.56 3.19
N GLU A 37 -21.16 15.55 4.06
CA GLU A 37 -20.70 16.92 3.85
C GLU A 37 -19.17 17.03 3.84
N ASP A 38 -18.48 16.25 4.67
CA ASP A 38 -17.01 16.29 4.70
C ASP A 38 -16.41 15.63 3.46
N PHE A 39 -17.04 14.60 2.90
CA PHE A 39 -16.67 14.09 1.58
C PHE A 39 -16.86 15.13 0.48
N LEU A 40 -17.98 15.86 0.47
CA LEU A 40 -18.20 16.95 -0.48
C LEU A 40 -17.11 18.02 -0.37
N LYS A 41 -16.82 18.50 0.84
CA LYS A 41 -15.74 19.49 1.08
C LYS A 41 -14.40 18.97 0.60
N CYS A 42 -14.06 17.71 0.90
CA CYS A 42 -12.82 17.09 0.45
C CYS A 42 -12.72 17.06 -1.09
N ILE A 43 -13.80 16.68 -1.78
CA ILE A 43 -13.88 16.66 -3.25
C ILE A 43 -13.71 18.06 -3.84
N GLU A 44 -14.41 19.06 -3.28
CA GLU A 44 -14.37 20.45 -3.74
C GLU A 44 -12.96 21.05 -3.56
N LEU A 45 -12.40 20.97 -2.36
CA LEU A 45 -11.07 21.50 -2.06
C LEU A 45 -9.98 20.81 -2.87
N THR A 46 -10.11 19.50 -3.05
CA THR A 46 -9.18 18.72 -3.89
C THR A 46 -9.29 19.17 -5.35
N SER A 47 -10.51 19.37 -5.87
CA SER A 47 -10.75 19.89 -7.23
C SER A 47 -10.15 21.28 -7.44
N GLU A 48 -10.35 22.19 -6.49
CA GLU A 48 -9.78 23.53 -6.53
C GLU A 48 -8.26 23.49 -6.52
N SER A 49 -7.66 22.60 -5.72
CA SER A 49 -6.21 22.43 -5.67
C SER A 49 -5.62 22.00 -7.02
N TYR A 50 -6.37 21.24 -7.82
CA TYR A 50 -5.98 20.87 -9.19
C TYR A 50 -6.08 22.04 -10.18
N ARG A 51 -6.99 22.99 -9.94
CA ARG A 51 -7.19 24.17 -10.80
C ARG A 51 -6.24 25.32 -10.47
N ASN A 52 -5.94 25.54 -9.20
CA ASN A 52 -5.28 26.74 -8.68
C ASN A 52 -3.74 26.64 -8.59
N GLY A 53 -3.10 25.97 -9.54
CA GLY A 53 -1.65 26.12 -9.74
C GLY A 53 -0.73 25.04 -9.14
N ARG A 54 -1.25 23.99 -8.49
CA ARG A 54 -0.48 22.73 -8.43
C ARG A 54 -0.50 22.15 -9.84
N LYS A 55 0.64 22.19 -10.55
CA LYS A 55 0.79 21.44 -11.82
C LYS A 55 0.73 19.94 -11.49
N PHE A 56 -0.47 19.41 -11.33
CA PHE A 56 -0.66 17.98 -11.20
C PHE A 56 -0.42 17.40 -12.59
N LEU A 57 0.71 16.72 -12.75
CA LEU A 57 1.15 16.18 -14.03
C LEU A 57 0.35 14.91 -14.36
N ARG A 58 -0.98 15.03 -14.49
CA ARG A 58 -1.92 13.91 -14.70
C ARG A 58 -1.50 13.06 -15.89
N LYS A 59 -1.15 13.70 -17.01
CA LYS A 59 -0.70 13.00 -18.22
C LYS A 59 0.59 12.20 -18.00
N ASP A 60 1.57 12.79 -17.32
CA ASP A 60 2.83 12.11 -17.04
C ASP A 60 2.62 10.97 -16.04
N LEU A 61 1.82 11.20 -14.99
CA LEU A 61 1.45 10.20 -14.00
C LEU A 61 0.73 9.02 -14.65
N THR A 62 -0.33 9.26 -15.44
CA THR A 62 -1.08 8.18 -16.10
C THR A 62 -0.23 7.40 -17.09
N SER A 63 0.72 8.04 -17.76
CA SER A 63 1.69 7.36 -18.63
C SER A 63 2.60 6.41 -17.84
N ILE A 64 3.12 6.85 -16.70
CA ILE A 64 3.95 6.02 -15.80
C ILE A 64 3.13 4.87 -15.23
N LEU A 65 1.93 5.15 -14.70
CA LEU A 65 1.05 4.15 -14.12
C LEU A 65 0.64 3.09 -15.15
N SER A 66 0.40 3.48 -16.41
CA SER A 66 0.08 2.53 -17.49
C SER A 66 1.22 1.54 -17.72
N LEU A 67 2.47 2.03 -17.78
CA LEU A 67 3.65 1.18 -17.95
C LEU A 67 3.86 0.25 -16.75
N GLN A 68 3.71 0.77 -15.53
CA GLN A 68 3.81 -0.04 -14.31
C GLN A 68 2.77 -1.17 -14.31
N ASN A 69 1.49 -0.83 -14.51
CA ASN A 69 0.39 -1.79 -14.46
C ASN A 69 0.47 -2.81 -15.61
N GLN A 70 0.94 -2.42 -16.79
CA GLN A 70 1.24 -3.38 -17.85
C GLN A 70 2.32 -4.38 -17.43
N SER A 71 3.37 -3.93 -16.74
CA SER A 71 4.44 -4.81 -16.23
C SER A 71 3.97 -5.76 -15.12
N PHE A 72 2.94 -5.38 -14.37
CA PHE A 72 2.30 -6.20 -13.34
C PHE A 72 1.20 -7.10 -13.89
N GLY A 73 0.89 -7.04 -15.19
CA GLY A 73 -0.17 -7.84 -15.81
C GLY A 73 -1.58 -7.38 -15.45
N SER A 74 -1.78 -6.10 -15.13
CA SER A 74 -3.11 -5.57 -14.82
C SER A 74 -4.06 -5.63 -16.03
N GLY A 75 -5.33 -5.94 -15.78
CA GLY A 75 -6.34 -6.05 -16.83
C GLY A 75 -6.84 -4.70 -17.36
N GLN A 76 -7.67 -4.74 -18.42
CA GLN A 76 -8.18 -3.56 -19.11
C GLN A 76 -8.89 -2.57 -18.18
N LYS A 77 -9.67 -3.05 -17.20
CA LYS A 77 -10.38 -2.19 -16.25
C LYS A 77 -9.43 -1.29 -15.43
N ALA A 78 -8.24 -1.79 -15.07
CA ALA A 78 -7.24 -0.97 -14.39
C ALA A 78 -6.65 0.09 -15.34
N ILE A 79 -6.42 -0.27 -16.61
CA ILE A 79 -5.95 0.67 -17.64
C ILE A 79 -6.99 1.77 -17.91
N ASP A 80 -8.27 1.44 -17.97
CA ASP A 80 -9.35 2.41 -18.12
C ASP A 80 -9.43 3.36 -16.91
N ASN A 81 -9.28 2.81 -15.70
CA ASN A 81 -9.19 3.60 -14.47
C ASN A 81 -7.97 4.53 -14.48
N ILE A 82 -6.82 4.08 -14.97
CA ILE A 82 -5.63 4.93 -15.15
C ILE A 82 -5.92 6.03 -16.16
N ALA A 83 -6.57 5.74 -17.28
CA ALA A 83 -6.93 6.74 -18.27
C ALA A 83 -7.88 7.80 -17.69
N ALA A 84 -8.85 7.39 -16.87
CA ALA A 84 -9.81 8.28 -16.21
C ALA A 84 -9.13 9.30 -15.27
N LEU A 85 -7.95 9.00 -14.70
CA LEU A 85 -7.18 9.94 -13.89
C LEU A 85 -6.67 11.16 -14.68
N ASN A 86 -6.79 11.18 -16.00
CA ASN A 86 -6.55 12.40 -16.78
C ASN A 86 -7.66 13.45 -16.61
N ASP A 87 -8.87 13.04 -16.24
CA ASP A 87 -9.98 13.95 -16.02
C ASP A 87 -9.88 14.64 -14.66
N SER A 88 -10.15 15.94 -14.63
CA SER A 88 -10.08 16.77 -13.41
C SER A 88 -11.15 16.44 -12.36
N SER A 89 -12.23 15.76 -12.76
CA SER A 89 -13.31 15.25 -11.90
C SER A 89 -13.04 13.84 -11.35
N THR A 90 -11.88 13.25 -11.67
CA THR A 90 -11.46 11.93 -11.17
C THR A 90 -10.49 12.07 -10.00
N PHE A 91 -10.81 11.34 -8.93
CA PHE A 91 -10.04 11.23 -7.69
C PHE A 91 -9.52 9.81 -7.47
N ALA A 92 -8.44 9.69 -6.72
CA ALA A 92 -7.92 8.40 -6.28
C ALA A 92 -8.36 8.12 -4.85
N VAL A 93 -8.85 6.89 -4.60
CA VAL A 93 -9.01 6.35 -3.25
C VAL A 93 -7.80 5.44 -3.04
N VAL A 94 -6.94 5.79 -2.09
CA VAL A 94 -5.61 5.16 -1.96
C VAL A 94 -5.54 4.37 -0.66
N THR A 95 -5.05 3.13 -0.76
CA THR A 95 -4.51 2.37 0.36
C THR A 95 -3.12 1.85 0.01
N GLY A 96 -2.45 1.17 0.93
CA GLY A 96 -1.16 0.55 0.64
C GLY A 96 -0.75 -0.47 1.68
N GLN A 97 0.28 -1.22 1.32
CA GLN A 97 0.98 -2.16 2.20
C GLN A 97 2.36 -2.51 1.66
N GLN A 98 3.23 -3.03 2.53
CA GLN A 98 4.51 -3.63 2.16
C GLN A 98 4.34 -4.87 1.28
N LEU A 99 5.41 -5.25 0.60
CA LEU A 99 5.44 -6.27 -0.45
C LEU A 99 5.57 -7.70 0.08
N GLY A 100 4.73 -8.06 1.06
CA GLY A 100 4.71 -9.40 1.65
C GLY A 100 4.68 -10.51 0.59
N ILE A 101 5.53 -11.52 0.76
CA ILE A 101 5.52 -12.72 -0.10
C ILE A 101 4.10 -13.32 -0.10
N LEU A 102 3.64 -13.74 -1.28
CA LEU A 102 2.27 -14.21 -1.55
C LEU A 102 1.17 -13.27 -0.99
N SER A 103 1.32 -11.96 -1.21
CA SER A 103 0.48 -10.85 -0.67
C SER A 103 0.61 -10.56 0.83
N GLY A 104 1.41 -11.36 1.55
CA GLY A 104 1.63 -11.23 2.98
C GLY A 104 0.37 -11.49 3.81
N PRO A 105 0.10 -10.70 4.86
CA PRO A 105 -1.05 -10.92 5.73
C PRO A 105 -2.38 -10.61 5.02
N LEU A 106 -3.44 -11.33 5.43
CA LEU A 106 -4.78 -11.23 4.82
C LEU A 106 -5.32 -9.79 4.76
N TYR A 107 -4.96 -8.94 5.72
CA TYR A 107 -5.43 -7.56 5.74
C TYR A 107 -4.95 -6.75 4.51
N THR A 108 -3.89 -7.18 3.80
CA THR A 108 -3.45 -6.57 2.53
C THR A 108 -4.58 -6.62 1.50
N VAL A 109 -5.17 -7.81 1.31
CA VAL A 109 -6.28 -8.03 0.37
C VAL A 109 -7.54 -7.32 0.86
N ILE A 110 -7.80 -7.34 2.17
CA ILE A 110 -8.97 -6.64 2.75
C ILE A 110 -8.87 -5.12 2.53
N LYS A 111 -7.69 -4.52 2.72
CA LYS A 111 -7.46 -3.08 2.43
C LYS A 111 -7.74 -2.76 0.96
N ALA A 112 -7.23 -3.58 0.04
CA ALA A 112 -7.46 -3.42 -1.39
C ALA A 112 -8.96 -3.53 -1.75
N LEU A 113 -9.65 -4.55 -1.23
CA LEU A 113 -11.10 -4.71 -1.42
C LEU A 113 -11.91 -3.56 -0.84
N ASN A 114 -11.57 -3.08 0.36
CA ASN A 114 -12.24 -1.92 0.97
C ASN A 114 -12.05 -0.66 0.12
N THR A 115 -10.88 -0.49 -0.48
CA THR A 115 -10.59 0.63 -1.37
C THR A 115 -11.45 0.58 -2.63
N ILE A 116 -11.57 -0.59 -3.26
CA ILE A 116 -12.46 -0.85 -4.40
C ILE A 116 -13.91 -0.52 -4.03
N GLN A 117 -14.42 -1.10 -2.93
CA GLN A 117 -15.79 -0.88 -2.48
C GLN A 117 -16.06 0.58 -2.12
N LEU A 118 -15.08 1.27 -1.52
CA LEU A 118 -15.21 2.70 -1.20
C LEU A 118 -15.27 3.54 -2.48
N SER A 119 -14.45 3.25 -3.50
CA SER A 119 -14.53 3.91 -4.80
C SER A 119 -15.91 3.74 -5.45
N GLU A 120 -16.47 2.53 -5.43
CA GLU A 120 -17.81 2.25 -5.97
C GLU A 120 -18.91 2.98 -5.18
N LYS A 121 -18.82 2.97 -3.85
CA LYS A 121 -19.74 3.70 -2.96
C LYS A 121 -19.70 5.20 -3.22
N LEU A 122 -18.51 5.78 -3.33
CA LEU A 122 -18.34 7.21 -3.60
C LEU A 122 -18.87 7.57 -4.99
N LYS A 123 -18.65 6.74 -6.01
CA LYS A 123 -19.24 6.96 -7.34
C LYS A 123 -20.77 6.97 -7.30
N SER A 124 -21.39 6.10 -6.50
CA SER A 124 -22.84 6.10 -6.32
C SER A 124 -23.35 7.34 -5.57
N GLN A 125 -22.58 7.91 -4.66
CA GLN A 125 -22.96 9.08 -3.87
C GLN A 125 -22.69 10.41 -4.60
N PHE A 126 -21.64 10.44 -5.42
CA PHE A 126 -21.17 11.62 -6.15
C PHE A 126 -21.06 11.29 -7.65
N PRO A 127 -22.20 11.20 -8.36
CA PRO A 127 -22.25 10.68 -9.74
C PRO A 127 -21.48 11.55 -10.75
N ASP A 128 -21.32 12.85 -10.47
CA ASP A 128 -20.57 13.80 -11.31
C ASP A 128 -19.04 13.64 -11.20
N ASN A 129 -18.57 12.82 -10.26
CA ASN A 129 -17.14 12.55 -10.04
C ASN A 129 -16.82 11.09 -10.33
N ASN A 130 -15.54 10.79 -10.54
CA ASN A 130 -15.04 9.42 -10.66
C ASN A 130 -14.05 9.12 -9.54
N PHE A 131 -14.02 7.87 -9.09
CA PHE A 131 -13.16 7.42 -7.99
C PHE A 131 -12.42 6.16 -8.43
N VAL A 132 -11.10 6.24 -8.47
CA VAL A 132 -10.22 5.16 -8.91
C VAL A 132 -9.60 4.49 -7.68
N PRO A 133 -9.76 3.17 -7.51
CA PRO A 133 -9.11 2.46 -6.42
C PRO A 133 -7.62 2.27 -6.73
N VAL A 134 -6.77 2.70 -5.81
CA VAL A 134 -5.32 2.70 -5.95
C VAL A 134 -4.69 1.93 -4.79
N PHE A 135 -3.80 1.00 -5.11
CA PHE A 135 -2.97 0.28 -4.16
C PHE A 135 -1.51 0.74 -4.28
N TRP A 136 -1.02 1.39 -3.24
CA TRP A 136 0.36 1.79 -3.07
C TRP A 136 1.20 0.61 -2.56
N MET A 137 2.09 0.12 -3.42
CA MET A 137 2.99 -0.97 -3.11
C MET A 137 4.22 -0.40 -2.41
N GLU A 138 4.35 -0.55 -1.10
CA GLU A 138 5.42 0.09 -0.31
C GLU A 138 6.79 -0.57 -0.58
N ALA A 139 7.35 -0.24 -1.74
CA ALA A 139 8.54 -0.87 -2.32
C ALA A 139 9.86 -0.22 -1.89
N ASP A 140 9.80 1.00 -1.32
CA ASP A 140 10.95 1.72 -0.80
C ASP A 140 11.35 1.28 0.61
N ASP A 141 10.50 0.51 1.29
CA ASP A 141 10.79 -0.03 2.62
C ASP A 141 11.92 -1.07 2.56
N HIS A 142 12.67 -1.18 3.65
CA HIS A 142 13.85 -2.02 3.79
C HIS A 142 13.68 -3.12 4.85
N ASP A 143 12.53 -3.19 5.52
CA ASP A 143 12.22 -4.26 6.47
C ASP A 143 11.87 -5.57 5.73
N PHE A 144 12.90 -6.20 5.16
CA PHE A 144 12.75 -7.46 4.45
C PHE A 144 12.23 -8.58 5.36
N LEU A 145 12.60 -8.56 6.64
CA LEU A 145 12.24 -9.62 7.59
C LEU A 145 10.75 -9.61 7.92
N GLU A 146 10.09 -8.46 7.82
CA GLU A 146 8.63 -8.38 7.93
C GLU A 146 7.92 -9.05 6.73
N ILE A 147 8.50 -8.97 5.53
CA ILE A 147 7.83 -9.35 4.27
C ILE A 147 8.29 -10.68 3.65
N ASN A 148 9.36 -11.29 4.14
CA ASN A 148 9.95 -12.50 3.56
C ASN A 148 9.25 -13.81 3.95
N ASN A 149 8.13 -13.74 4.66
CA ASN A 149 7.49 -14.91 5.25
C ASN A 149 5.97 -14.87 5.19
N ILE A 150 5.38 -16.06 5.31
CA ILE A 150 3.94 -16.27 5.45
C ILE A 150 3.68 -17.29 6.54
N SER A 151 2.51 -17.20 7.17
CA SER A 151 2.03 -18.24 8.08
C SER A 151 0.83 -18.95 7.46
N VAL A 152 0.87 -20.27 7.43
CA VAL A 152 -0.17 -21.11 6.85
C VAL A 152 -0.69 -22.11 7.86
N VAL A 153 -1.97 -22.44 7.76
CA VAL A 153 -2.55 -23.56 8.49
C VAL A 153 -2.37 -24.81 7.63
N THR A 154 -1.64 -25.79 8.16
CA THR A 154 -1.36 -27.05 7.44
C THR A 154 -2.62 -27.91 7.37
N LYS A 155 -2.60 -28.93 6.51
CA LYS A 155 -3.64 -29.97 6.44
C LYS A 155 -3.77 -30.77 7.75
N GLU A 156 -2.76 -30.73 8.62
CA GLU A 156 -2.78 -31.26 9.99
C GLU A 156 -3.38 -30.27 11.03
N ASN A 157 -3.85 -29.09 10.61
CA ASN A 157 -4.35 -27.99 11.45
C ASN A 157 -3.29 -27.35 12.36
N GLU A 158 -2.02 -27.34 11.93
CA GLU A 158 -0.93 -26.69 12.64
C GLU A 158 -0.59 -25.34 11.98
N LEU A 159 -0.22 -24.35 12.77
CA LEU A 159 0.30 -23.09 12.24
C LEU A 159 1.78 -23.27 11.89
N LYS A 160 2.12 -23.14 10.62
CA LYS A 160 3.50 -23.23 10.13
C LYS A 160 3.93 -21.94 9.45
N LYS A 161 5.11 -21.42 9.82
CA LYS A 161 5.74 -20.27 9.18
C LYS A 161 6.67 -20.74 8.08
N LEU A 162 6.51 -20.19 6.87
CA LEU A 162 7.37 -20.41 5.71
C LEU A 162 8.13 -19.11 5.41
N THR A 163 9.42 -19.21 5.17
CA THR A 163 10.31 -18.03 5.05
C THR A 163 11.23 -18.17 3.84
N TYR A 164 11.46 -17.07 3.15
CA TYR A 164 12.38 -16.98 2.01
C TYR A 164 13.67 -16.24 2.38
N PHE A 165 14.79 -16.77 1.91
CA PHE A 165 16.09 -16.10 1.89
C PHE A 165 16.82 -16.43 0.58
N GLU A 166 17.45 -15.42 -0.02
CA GLU A 166 18.44 -15.61 -1.09
C GLU A 166 19.58 -16.51 -0.61
N ARG A 167 20.08 -17.38 -1.49
CA ARG A 167 21.16 -18.32 -1.18
C ARG A 167 22.41 -17.58 -0.70
N GLY A 168 22.88 -17.96 0.49
CA GLY A 168 24.13 -17.48 1.05
C GLY A 168 24.07 -16.06 1.64
N ILE A 169 22.88 -15.47 1.75
CA ILE A 169 22.68 -14.23 2.51
C ILE A 169 22.09 -14.55 3.87
N GLU A 170 22.79 -14.14 4.92
CA GLU A 170 22.35 -14.23 6.31
C GLU A 170 21.36 -13.10 6.64
N GLU A 171 20.47 -13.38 7.60
CA GLU A 171 19.41 -12.48 8.08
C GLU A 171 19.93 -11.07 8.41
N GLU A 172 21.08 -10.99 9.08
CA GLU A 172 21.70 -9.74 9.55
C GLU A 172 22.27 -8.85 8.42
N LYS A 173 22.30 -9.33 7.17
CA LYS A 173 22.95 -8.64 6.02
C LYS A 173 21.97 -8.11 4.99
N TYR A 174 20.66 -8.15 5.26
CA TYR A 174 19.64 -7.62 4.36
C TYR A 174 19.40 -6.12 4.55
N LEU A 175 20.04 -5.30 3.70
CA LEU A 175 19.92 -3.83 3.70
C LEU A 175 19.45 -3.26 2.34
N LYS A 176 18.69 -4.05 1.56
CA LYS A 176 18.20 -3.64 0.24
C LYS A 176 16.73 -3.22 0.34
N PRO A 177 16.30 -2.15 -0.36
CA PRO A 177 14.88 -1.83 -0.50
C PRO A 177 14.12 -3.00 -1.13
N ALA A 178 12.94 -3.31 -0.59
CA ALA A 178 12.10 -4.44 -0.95
C ALA A 178 11.85 -4.52 -2.46
N GLY A 179 11.58 -3.38 -3.11
CA GLY A 179 11.32 -3.29 -4.55
C GLY A 179 12.49 -3.67 -5.46
N THR A 180 13.72 -3.72 -4.93
CA THR A 180 14.94 -4.08 -5.68
C THR A 180 15.33 -5.54 -5.53
N LEU A 181 14.76 -6.26 -4.56
CA LEU A 181 15.02 -7.67 -4.32
C LEU A 181 14.55 -8.51 -5.50
N GLN A 182 15.40 -9.43 -5.93
CA GLN A 182 15.12 -10.40 -6.99
C GLN A 182 15.14 -11.79 -6.40
N PHE A 183 14.12 -12.59 -6.71
CA PHE A 183 14.08 -13.98 -6.29
C PHE A 183 15.18 -14.77 -7.02
N ASP A 184 15.92 -15.58 -6.28
CA ASP A 184 16.76 -16.65 -6.81
C ASP A 184 15.99 -17.98 -6.83
N GLY A 185 16.67 -19.09 -7.11
CA GLY A 185 16.04 -20.42 -7.14
C GLY A 185 15.56 -20.94 -5.78
N GLU A 186 15.86 -20.26 -4.66
CA GLU A 186 15.38 -20.68 -3.34
C GLU A 186 13.86 -20.44 -3.18
N ILE A 187 13.25 -19.60 -4.03
CA ILE A 187 11.81 -19.38 -4.03
C ILE A 187 11.04 -20.68 -4.33
N ASP A 188 11.61 -21.55 -5.18
CA ASP A 188 10.99 -22.83 -5.54
C ASP A 188 10.86 -23.75 -4.32
N LYS A 189 11.81 -23.65 -3.36
CA LYS A 189 11.74 -24.42 -2.11
C LYS A 189 10.56 -23.98 -1.25
N LEU A 190 10.36 -22.66 -1.11
CA LEU A 190 9.22 -22.11 -0.38
C LEU A 190 7.89 -22.54 -1.02
N VAL A 191 7.80 -22.48 -2.35
CA VAL A 191 6.59 -22.88 -3.09
C VAL A 191 6.31 -24.38 -2.94
N ASN A 192 7.35 -25.23 -3.01
CA ASN A 192 7.21 -26.67 -2.78
C ASN A 192 6.77 -26.97 -1.35
N GLU A 193 7.39 -26.35 -0.35
CA GLU A 193 7.03 -26.52 1.05
C GLU A 193 5.59 -26.08 1.32
N LEU A 194 5.14 -24.97 0.70
CA LEU A 194 3.75 -24.53 0.74
C LEU A 194 2.80 -25.59 0.17
N SER A 195 3.16 -26.19 -0.97
CA SER A 195 2.35 -27.26 -1.58
C SER A 195 2.24 -28.50 -0.70
N GLU A 196 3.25 -28.83 0.09
CA GLU A 196 3.21 -29.96 1.02
C GLU A 196 2.33 -29.68 2.25
N CYS A 197 2.28 -28.42 2.68
CA CYS A 197 1.48 -27.96 3.82
C CYS A 197 -0.02 -27.95 3.53
N LEU A 198 -0.41 -27.57 2.32
CA LEU A 198 -1.82 -27.38 1.96
C LEU A 198 -2.49 -28.69 1.50
N GLY A 199 -3.77 -28.85 1.85
CA GLY A 199 -4.60 -29.91 1.28
C GLY A 199 -4.89 -29.66 -0.21
N LYS A 200 -4.93 -30.71 -1.02
CA LYS A 200 -5.27 -30.60 -2.44
C LYS A 200 -6.78 -30.37 -2.61
N THR A 201 -7.13 -29.36 -3.39
CA THR A 201 -8.52 -28.99 -3.74
C THR A 201 -8.64 -28.70 -5.23
N ASP A 202 -9.86 -28.46 -5.72
CA ASP A 202 -10.11 -28.05 -7.11
C ASP A 202 -9.50 -26.68 -7.45
N PHE A 203 -9.18 -25.86 -6.44
CA PHE A 203 -8.56 -24.54 -6.62
C PHE A 203 -7.03 -24.59 -6.61
N SER A 204 -6.42 -25.70 -6.18
CA SER A 204 -4.97 -25.81 -6.00
C SER A 204 -4.21 -25.58 -7.30
N ALA A 205 -4.69 -26.11 -8.43
CA ALA A 205 -3.99 -25.96 -9.71
C ALA A 205 -3.84 -24.50 -10.12
N ALA A 206 -4.95 -23.74 -10.14
CA ALA A 206 -4.94 -22.32 -10.51
C ALA A 206 -4.10 -21.48 -9.55
N LEU A 207 -4.15 -21.77 -8.25
CA LEU A 207 -3.33 -21.07 -7.25
C LEU A 207 -1.84 -21.28 -7.48
N PHE A 208 -1.39 -22.53 -7.63
CA PHE A 208 0.04 -22.83 -7.80
C PHE A 208 0.58 -22.39 -9.16
N GLU A 209 -0.26 -22.39 -10.20
CA GLU A 209 0.09 -21.78 -11.49
C GLU A 209 0.34 -20.27 -11.33
N ALA A 210 -0.58 -19.54 -10.69
CA ALA A 210 -0.41 -18.11 -10.43
C ALA A 210 0.81 -17.79 -9.54
N ILE A 211 1.08 -18.62 -8.53
CA ILE A 211 2.28 -18.50 -7.69
C ILE A 211 3.54 -18.70 -8.54
N ALA A 212 3.61 -19.76 -9.36
CA ALA A 212 4.78 -20.05 -10.18
C ALA A 212 5.02 -18.99 -11.27
N GLU A 213 3.95 -18.39 -11.81
CA GLU A 213 4.08 -17.30 -12.77
C GLU A 213 4.62 -16.01 -12.15
N SER A 214 4.19 -15.73 -10.91
CA SER A 214 4.50 -14.50 -10.17
C SER A 214 5.85 -14.59 -9.44
N TYR A 215 6.09 -15.65 -8.68
CA TYR A 215 7.25 -15.84 -7.79
C TYR A 215 8.22 -16.87 -8.37
N LYS A 216 9.12 -16.40 -9.25
CA LYS A 216 10.14 -17.22 -9.91
C LYS A 216 11.48 -16.50 -9.99
N SER A 217 12.54 -17.26 -10.20
CA SER A 217 13.88 -16.70 -10.29
C SER A 217 13.99 -15.57 -11.33
N GLY A 218 14.61 -14.46 -10.95
CA GLY A 218 14.80 -13.26 -11.76
C GLY A 218 13.67 -12.23 -11.70
N ASN A 219 12.48 -12.59 -11.21
CA ASN A 219 11.43 -11.60 -10.92
C ASN A 219 11.81 -10.80 -9.67
N THR A 220 11.45 -9.51 -9.66
CA THR A 220 11.57 -8.69 -8.46
C THR A 220 10.40 -8.93 -7.50
N MET A 221 10.58 -8.61 -6.22
CA MET A 221 9.52 -8.69 -5.22
C MET A 221 8.32 -7.82 -5.59
N LYS A 222 8.54 -6.57 -6.04
CA LYS A 222 7.46 -5.68 -6.51
C LYS A 222 6.69 -6.22 -7.71
N LYS A 223 7.38 -6.83 -8.67
CA LYS A 223 6.74 -7.42 -9.84
C LYS A 223 5.91 -8.64 -9.45
N SER A 224 6.49 -9.51 -8.62
CA SER A 224 5.83 -10.73 -8.14
C SER A 224 4.59 -10.42 -7.31
N PHE A 225 4.71 -9.45 -6.39
CA PHE A 225 3.59 -8.95 -5.59
C PHE A 225 2.48 -8.36 -6.48
N GLY A 226 2.84 -7.50 -7.44
CA GLY A 226 1.85 -6.90 -8.35
C GLY A 226 1.14 -7.93 -9.23
N GLN A 227 1.87 -8.89 -9.78
CA GLN A 227 1.30 -10.00 -10.57
C GLN A 227 0.34 -10.86 -9.73
N PHE A 228 0.76 -11.22 -8.51
CA PHE A 228 -0.07 -12.03 -7.63
C PHE A 228 -1.31 -11.28 -7.12
N LEU A 229 -1.19 -9.99 -6.82
CA LEU A 229 -2.33 -9.17 -6.44
C LEU A 229 -3.32 -8.99 -7.61
N ASN A 230 -2.84 -8.92 -8.86
CA ASN A 230 -3.67 -8.94 -10.05
C ASN A 230 -4.35 -10.30 -10.28
N PHE A 231 -3.72 -11.42 -9.93
CA PHE A 231 -4.41 -12.71 -9.91
C PHE A 231 -5.61 -12.70 -8.94
N ILE A 232 -5.47 -12.07 -7.77
CA ILE A 232 -6.53 -12.02 -6.75
C ILE A 232 -7.63 -11.00 -7.11
N LEU A 233 -7.27 -9.81 -7.61
CA LEU A 233 -8.14 -8.63 -7.70
C LEU A 233 -8.13 -7.93 -9.06
N GLY A 234 -7.44 -8.46 -10.07
CA GLY A 234 -7.19 -7.77 -11.34
C GLY A 234 -8.46 -7.46 -12.14
N ASP A 235 -9.50 -8.27 -11.99
CA ASP A 235 -10.82 -8.04 -12.61
C ASP A 235 -11.59 -6.87 -11.97
N LYS A 236 -11.15 -6.40 -10.79
CA LYS A 236 -11.80 -5.29 -10.06
C LYS A 236 -11.29 -3.91 -10.48
N GLY A 237 -10.20 -3.85 -11.26
CA GLY A 237 -9.68 -2.59 -11.80
C GLY A 237 -8.84 -1.79 -10.81
N ILE A 238 -8.27 -2.44 -9.80
CA ILE A 238 -7.34 -1.79 -8.87
C ILE A 238 -6.08 -1.34 -9.61
N VAL A 239 -5.66 -0.09 -9.38
CA VAL A 239 -4.45 0.48 -9.96
C VAL A 239 -3.29 0.29 -9.00
N LEU A 240 -2.26 -0.44 -9.41
CA LEU A 240 -1.07 -0.66 -8.59
C LEU A 240 -0.04 0.45 -8.83
N VAL A 241 0.58 0.95 -7.76
CA VAL A 241 1.58 2.01 -7.83
C VAL A 241 2.87 1.55 -7.19
N ASP A 242 3.96 1.54 -7.96
CA ASP A 242 5.31 1.37 -7.45
C ASP A 242 5.98 2.75 -7.23
N PRO A 243 6.15 3.18 -5.97
CA PRO A 243 6.74 4.46 -5.62
C PRO A 243 8.26 4.51 -5.82
N SER A 244 8.91 3.35 -5.98
CA SER A 244 10.35 3.23 -6.22
C SER A 244 10.74 3.54 -7.68
N ASP A 245 9.76 3.64 -8.58
CA ASP A 245 9.99 3.87 -10.00
C ASP A 245 10.71 5.22 -10.26
N PRO A 246 11.86 5.23 -10.97
CA PRO A 246 12.61 6.45 -11.24
C PRO A 246 11.80 7.56 -11.93
N ALA A 247 10.86 7.22 -12.81
CA ALA A 247 10.01 8.20 -13.49
C ALA A 247 9.03 8.84 -12.49
N LEU A 248 8.45 8.04 -11.58
CA LEU A 248 7.59 8.58 -10.52
C LEU A 248 8.41 9.39 -9.50
N LYS A 249 9.61 8.94 -9.12
CA LYS A 249 10.57 9.70 -8.29
C LYS A 249 10.91 11.06 -8.90
N ASN A 250 11.03 11.14 -10.23
CA ASN A 250 11.25 12.40 -10.93
C ASN A 250 10.06 13.36 -10.79
N LEU A 251 8.82 12.87 -10.83
CA LEU A 251 7.62 13.70 -10.64
C LEU A 251 7.52 14.25 -9.20
N ILE A 252 7.94 13.49 -8.19
CA ILE A 252 7.85 13.90 -6.78
C ILE A 252 9.02 14.77 -6.30
N LYS A 253 10.03 15.04 -7.14
CA LYS A 253 11.18 15.93 -6.82
C LYS A 253 10.78 17.25 -6.14
N PRO A 254 9.73 17.99 -6.58
CA PRO A 254 9.34 19.22 -5.91
C PRO A 254 8.86 19.02 -4.46
N VAL A 255 8.25 17.86 -4.16
CA VAL A 255 7.83 17.50 -2.81
C VAL A 255 9.04 17.23 -1.92
N PHE A 256 10.03 16.46 -2.40
CA PHE A 256 11.28 16.24 -1.68
C PHE A 256 12.04 17.54 -1.42
N LYS A 257 12.15 18.40 -2.44
CA LYS A 257 12.76 19.73 -2.29
C LYS A 257 12.07 20.55 -1.21
N LYS A 258 10.73 20.63 -1.27
CA LYS A 258 9.95 21.36 -0.26
C LYS A 258 10.12 20.76 1.14
N ALA A 259 10.16 19.43 1.27
CA ALA A 259 10.37 18.75 2.54
C ALA A 259 11.75 19.05 3.15
N LEU A 260 12.80 19.13 2.32
CA LEU A 260 14.15 19.53 2.75
C LEU A 260 14.18 21.01 3.19
N GLU A 261 13.67 21.91 2.34
CA GLU A 261 13.63 23.35 2.60
C GLU A 261 12.78 23.71 3.84
N SER A 262 11.74 22.91 4.13
CA SER A 262 10.81 23.12 5.24
C SER A 262 11.06 22.19 6.43
N SER A 263 12.17 21.44 6.45
CA SER A 263 12.44 20.34 7.39
C SER A 263 12.27 20.74 8.86
N ALA A 264 12.84 21.88 9.27
CA ALA A 264 12.68 22.39 10.63
C ALA A 264 11.21 22.68 11.00
N SER A 265 10.49 23.39 10.13
CA SER A 265 9.07 23.69 10.35
C SER A 265 8.17 22.45 10.32
N LEU A 266 8.54 21.43 9.54
CA LEU A 266 7.84 20.15 9.52
C LEU A 266 8.08 19.39 10.82
N ALA A 267 9.34 19.32 11.28
CA ALA A 267 9.68 18.69 12.56
C ALA A 267 8.95 19.36 13.73
N GLU A 268 8.92 20.70 13.77
CA GLU A 268 8.19 21.47 14.78
C GLU A 268 6.69 21.14 14.78
N LYS A 269 6.05 21.08 13.60
CA LYS A 269 4.64 20.69 13.47
C LYS A 269 4.36 19.26 13.93
N VAL A 270 5.24 18.32 13.61
CA VAL A 270 5.09 16.93 14.08
C VAL A 270 5.24 16.89 15.60
N ILE A 271 6.26 17.54 16.17
CA ILE A 271 6.46 17.61 17.63
C ILE A 271 5.25 18.22 18.32
N SER A 272 4.75 19.37 17.86
CA SER A 272 3.61 20.04 18.49
C SER A 272 2.33 19.20 18.40
N THR A 273 2.10 18.53 17.27
CA THR A 273 0.97 17.61 17.10
C THR A 273 1.12 16.38 18.00
N THR A 274 2.33 15.83 18.13
CA THR A 274 2.61 14.71 19.05
C THR A 274 2.33 15.10 20.50
N VAL A 275 2.76 16.28 20.94
CA VAL A 275 2.49 16.77 22.31
C VAL A 275 1.00 16.99 22.56
N ASP A 276 0.26 17.58 21.61
CA ASP A 276 -1.20 17.73 21.74
C ASP A 276 -1.90 16.37 21.77
N LEU A 277 -1.46 15.40 20.96
CA LEU A 277 -2.00 14.04 20.96
C LEU A 277 -1.74 13.33 22.30
N GLU A 278 -0.53 13.45 22.85
CA GLU A 278 -0.12 12.84 24.14
C GLU A 278 -0.93 13.36 25.34
N SER A 279 -1.65 14.47 25.21
CA SER A 279 -2.57 14.94 26.26
C SER A 279 -3.78 14.03 26.50
N SER A 280 -4.13 13.18 25.52
CA SER A 280 -5.34 12.34 25.55
C SER A 280 -5.15 10.95 24.96
N HIS A 281 -4.11 10.72 24.16
CA HIS A 281 -3.89 9.50 23.40
C HIS A 281 -2.41 9.12 23.36
N ILE A 282 -2.09 7.86 23.04
CA ILE A 282 -0.71 7.41 22.90
C ILE A 282 -0.18 7.78 21.52
N ALA A 283 0.93 8.51 21.46
CA ALA A 283 1.62 8.79 20.20
C ALA A 283 2.31 7.54 19.63
N GLN A 284 2.16 7.34 18.32
CA GLN A 284 2.68 6.16 17.61
C GLN A 284 4.01 6.40 16.89
N VAL A 285 4.34 7.67 16.60
CA VAL A 285 5.52 8.04 15.80
C VAL A 285 6.34 9.05 16.58
N LYS A 286 7.67 8.87 16.57
CA LYS A 286 8.62 9.82 17.12
C LYS A 286 9.18 10.71 16.00
N PRO A 287 9.14 12.05 16.13
CA PRO A 287 9.65 12.95 15.09
C PRO A 287 11.16 12.80 14.92
N LYS A 288 11.62 12.81 13.67
CA LYS A 288 13.05 12.96 13.33
C LYS A 288 13.30 14.38 12.78
N PRO A 289 14.54 14.89 12.90
CA PRO A 289 14.91 16.18 12.31
C PRO A 289 14.70 16.23 10.79
N ILE A 290 14.92 15.09 10.12
CA ILE A 290 14.68 14.89 8.70
C ILE A 290 13.91 13.57 8.55
N ASN A 291 12.77 13.62 7.88
CA ASN A 291 11.90 12.46 7.65
C ASN A 291 12.05 11.96 6.20
N LEU A 292 13.30 11.86 5.73
CA LEU A 292 13.68 11.41 4.40
C LEU A 292 14.83 10.41 4.49
N PHE A 293 14.86 9.47 3.57
CA PHE A 293 15.93 8.48 3.43
C PHE A 293 16.70 8.70 2.13
N ILE A 294 17.99 8.40 2.15
CA ILE A 294 18.85 8.43 0.96
C ILE A 294 19.35 7.01 0.73
N TYR A 295 19.08 6.47 -0.45
CA TYR A 295 19.66 5.22 -0.88
C TYR A 295 20.96 5.51 -1.66
N MET A 296 22.10 5.12 -1.08
CA MET A 296 23.39 5.17 -1.76
C MET A 296 23.74 3.76 -2.22
N LYS A 297 23.92 3.57 -3.54
CA LYS A 297 24.42 2.29 -4.06
C LYS A 297 25.86 2.07 -3.56
N GLY A 298 26.02 1.20 -2.57
CA GLY A 298 27.32 0.60 -2.25
C GLY A 298 28.03 1.05 -0.96
N THR A 299 27.34 1.53 0.07
CA THR A 299 27.97 1.66 1.40
C THR A 299 26.96 1.55 2.53
N ASP A 300 27.22 0.62 3.45
CA ASP A 300 26.71 0.64 4.82
C ASP A 300 27.23 1.91 5.52
N ILE A 301 26.34 2.89 5.76
CA ILE A 301 26.50 3.90 6.82
C ILE A 301 25.11 4.23 7.40
#